data_AF-A0A7J3PAA4-F1
#
_entry.id   AF-A0A7J3PAA4-F1
#
_cell.length_a   1.000
_cell.length_b   1.000
_cell.length_c   1.000
_cell.angle_alpha   90.00
_cell.angle_beta   90.00
_cell.angle_gamma   90.00
#
_symmetry.space_group_name_H-M   'P 1'
#
loop_
_entity.id
_entity.type
_entity.pdbx_description
1 polymer ?
#
loop_
_entity_poly.entity_id
_entity_poly.type
_entity_poly.pdbx_seq_one_letter_code
_entity_poly.pdbx_strand_id
1 'polypeptide(L)'
;MWWVILAGGLGGFENVLMWVAILFLFSILSLLFTPQLISIQARLGIREAAKILRNLKEWADESRRISLNTLSKYGRPKRDFEKQFDSFLEFFTIEPVSDDPVGVIQRLDHLLDVRKKRFEGMISSLAPKADPETSASLEMVAEAAMASNFLYRLVRHYILLAEKTKSYQLAMLIQMQAPLLKEYGKAYFEATKVFAENKPIGDGAGPLVVAKLGQGSKWK
;
A
#
# COMPACT_ATOMS: atom_id res chain seq x y z
N MET A 1 10.16 -31.15 44.68
CA MET A 1 10.76 -31.22 46.03
C MET A 1 12.17 -30.61 46.14
N TRP A 2 12.68 -29.92 45.10
CA TRP A 2 13.97 -29.21 45.13
C TRP A 2 13.86 -27.70 45.34
N TRP A 3 12.65 -27.13 45.27
CA TRP A 3 12.39 -25.71 45.46
C TRP A 3 12.31 -25.27 46.93
N VAL A 4 12.15 -26.22 47.87
CA VAL A 4 12.01 -25.91 49.30
C VAL A 4 13.37 -25.82 50.00
N ILE A 5 14.40 -26.50 49.49
CA ILE A 5 15.74 -26.51 50.10
C ILE A 5 16.51 -25.21 49.80
N LEU A 6 16.16 -24.50 48.71
CA LEU A 6 16.67 -23.16 48.41
C LEU A 6 15.95 -22.05 49.20
N ALA A 7 14.82 -22.35 49.86
CA ALA A 7 14.04 -21.39 50.65
C ALA A 7 14.35 -21.48 52.17
N GLY A 8 15.15 -22.45 52.62
CA GLY A 8 15.46 -22.70 54.03
C GLY A 8 16.56 -21.83 54.66
N GLY A 9 17.04 -20.80 53.94
CA GLY A 9 18.12 -19.91 54.38
C GLY A 9 17.71 -18.44 54.42
N LEU A 10 16.58 -18.11 55.06
CA LEU A 10 16.19 -16.72 55.33
C LEU A 10 16.69 -16.31 56.71
N GLY A 11 17.54 -15.28 56.77
CA GLY A 11 17.86 -14.65 58.05
C GLY A 11 18.97 -13.61 58.05
N GLY A 12 19.18 -12.86 56.96
CA GLY A 12 20.10 -11.72 56.99
C GLY A 12 19.64 -10.63 56.03
N PHE A 13 19.52 -9.39 56.51
CA PHE A 13 19.33 -8.20 55.68
C PHE A 13 20.34 -8.16 54.51
N GLU A 14 21.53 -8.75 54.70
CA GLU A 14 22.59 -8.85 53.69
C GLU A 14 22.22 -9.68 52.45
N ASN A 15 21.48 -10.79 52.59
CA ASN A 15 21.05 -11.59 51.44
C ASN A 15 20.01 -10.84 50.59
N VAL A 16 19.07 -10.15 51.24
CA VAL A 16 18.06 -9.33 50.55
C VAL A 16 18.74 -8.13 49.86
N LEU A 17 19.68 -7.47 50.53
CA LEU A 17 20.46 -6.37 49.95
C LEU A 17 21.30 -6.82 48.76
N MET A 18 21.89 -8.02 48.81
CA MET A 18 22.65 -8.58 47.69
C MET A 18 21.76 -8.86 46.47
N TRP A 19 20.57 -9.45 46.67
CA TRP A 19 19.61 -9.65 45.58
C TRP A 19 19.11 -8.33 44.99
N VAL A 20 18.84 -7.33 45.83
CA VAL A 20 18.46 -5.98 45.38
C VAL A 20 19.60 -5.34 44.59
N ALA A 21 20.86 -5.48 45.03
CA ALA A 21 22.03 -4.97 44.32
C ALA A 21 22.21 -5.66 42.96
N ILE A 22 22.02 -6.98 42.88
CA ILE A 22 22.06 -7.73 41.62
C ILE A 22 20.96 -7.27 40.65
N LEU A 23 19.72 -7.11 41.14
CA LEU A 23 18.61 -6.60 40.33
C LEU A 23 18.85 -5.17 39.87
N PHE A 24 19.43 -4.32 40.71
CA PHE A 24 19.79 -2.95 40.37
C PHE A 24 20.89 -2.91 39.31
N LEU A 25 21.95 -3.73 39.47
CA LEU A 25 23.02 -3.86 38.50
C LEU A 25 22.50 -4.39 37.15
N PHE A 26 21.62 -5.39 37.18
CA PHE A 26 20.95 -5.92 35.99
C PHE A 26 20.06 -4.88 35.32
N SER A 27 19.35 -4.06 36.10
CA SER A 27 18.53 -2.96 35.59
C SER A 27 19.38 -1.91 34.88
N ILE A 28 20.53 -1.53 35.44
CA ILE A 28 21.48 -0.62 34.78
C ILE A 28 22.02 -1.23 33.49
N LEU A 29 22.42 -2.51 33.54
CA LEU A 29 22.97 -3.21 32.38
C LEU A 29 21.93 -3.28 31.25
N SER A 30 20.70 -3.70 31.56
CA SER A 30 19.62 -3.75 30.57
C SER A 30 19.33 -2.37 29.97
N LEU A 31 19.35 -1.29 30.76
CA LEU A 31 19.13 0.07 30.25
C LEU A 31 20.18 0.50 29.22
N LEU A 32 21.44 0.08 29.40
CA LEU A 32 22.53 0.38 28.48
C LEU A 32 22.47 -0.45 27.19
N PHE A 33 22.05 -1.72 27.29
CA PHE A 33 21.98 -2.62 26.13
C PHE A 33 20.70 -2.45 25.28
N THR A 34 19.58 -2.02 25.88
CA THR A 34 18.28 -1.92 25.20
C THR A 34 18.29 -1.03 23.96
N PRO A 35 18.88 0.18 23.97
CA PRO A 35 18.93 1.04 22.78
C PRO A 35 19.71 0.42 21.62
N GLN A 36 20.77 -0.33 21.93
CA GLN A 36 21.59 -1.02 20.93
C GLN A 36 20.80 -2.13 20.25
N LEU A 37 20.07 -2.93 21.02
CA LEU A 37 19.21 -4.00 20.50
C LEU A 37 18.09 -3.44 19.60
N ILE A 38 17.42 -2.37 20.02
CA ILE A 38 16.37 -1.70 19.23
C ILE A 38 16.94 -1.19 17.90
N SER A 39 18.14 -0.60 17.90
CA SER A 39 18.77 -0.09 16.69
C SER A 39 19.11 -1.20 15.68
N ILE A 40 19.48 -2.39 16.17
CA ILE A 40 19.74 -3.57 15.33
C ILE A 40 18.43 -4.11 14.75
N GLN A 41 17.39 -4.21 15.58
CA GLN A 41 16.06 -4.65 15.16
C GLN A 41 15.49 -3.72 14.08
N ALA A 42 15.61 -2.40 14.23
CA ALA A 42 15.18 -1.43 13.23
C ALA A 42 15.87 -1.62 11.88
N ARG A 43 17.19 -1.89 11.87
CA ARG A 43 17.94 -2.16 10.63
C ARG A 43 17.48 -3.45 9.95
N LEU A 44 17.19 -4.49 10.73
CA LEU A 44 16.65 -5.74 10.20
C LEU A 44 15.24 -5.54 9.63
N GLY A 45 14.39 -4.80 10.34
CA GLY A 45 13.03 -4.47 9.88
C GLY A 45 13.02 -3.68 8.57
N ILE A 46 13.92 -2.71 8.39
CA ILE A 46 14.08 -2.01 7.11
C ILE A 46 14.48 -2.96 5.98
N ARG A 47 15.38 -3.92 6.23
CA ARG A 47 15.78 -4.90 5.21
C ARG A 47 14.62 -5.79 4.77
N GLU A 48 13.75 -6.17 5.69
CA GLU A 48 12.53 -6.92 5.37
C GLU A 48 11.55 -6.07 4.57
N ALA A 49 11.30 -4.84 5.01
CA ALA A 49 10.47 -3.87 4.29
C ALA A 49 11.01 -3.60 2.87
N ALA A 50 12.34 -3.56 2.69
CA ALA A 50 12.97 -3.41 1.40
C ALA A 50 12.71 -4.60 0.46
N LYS A 51 12.54 -5.83 0.98
CA LYS A 51 12.11 -6.98 0.16
C LYS A 51 10.69 -6.79 -0.34
N ILE A 52 9.79 -6.31 0.52
CA ILE A 52 8.40 -6.03 0.14
C ILE A 52 8.36 -4.90 -0.89
N LEU A 53 9.19 -3.87 -0.72
CA LEU A 53 9.32 -2.78 -1.69
C LEU A 53 9.73 -3.29 -3.08
N ARG A 54 10.61 -4.30 -3.16
CA ARG A 54 10.97 -4.92 -4.46
C ARG A 54 9.75 -5.56 -5.13
N ASN A 55 8.94 -6.30 -4.37
CA ASN A 55 7.70 -6.87 -4.91
C ASN A 55 6.73 -5.78 -5.39
N LEU A 56 6.55 -4.72 -4.59
CA LEU A 56 5.72 -3.58 -4.97
C LEU A 56 6.23 -2.91 -6.25
N LYS A 57 7.55 -2.78 -6.40
CA LYS A 57 8.15 -2.24 -7.61
C LYS A 57 7.87 -3.12 -8.83
N GLU A 58 8.11 -4.42 -8.71
CA GLU A 58 7.85 -5.38 -9.79
C GLU A 58 6.39 -5.34 -10.23
N TRP A 59 5.45 -5.28 -9.27
CA TRP A 59 4.02 -5.15 -9.55
C TRP A 59 3.65 -3.82 -10.18
N ALA A 60 4.24 -2.71 -9.75
CA ALA A 60 4.02 -1.40 -10.36
C ALA A 60 4.54 -1.35 -11.80
N ASP A 61 5.78 -1.82 -12.03
CA ASP A 61 6.40 -1.86 -13.36
C ASP A 61 5.59 -2.77 -14.31
N GLU A 62 5.10 -3.91 -13.81
CA GLU A 62 4.27 -4.82 -14.58
C GLU A 62 2.86 -4.25 -14.85
N SER A 63 2.23 -3.60 -13.87
CA SER A 63 0.94 -2.93 -14.04
C SER A 63 1.01 -1.83 -15.10
N ARG A 64 2.10 -1.05 -15.07
CA ARG A 64 2.43 -0.07 -16.11
C ARG A 64 2.55 -0.73 -17.49
N ARG A 65 3.31 -1.83 -17.58
CA ARG A 65 3.50 -2.58 -18.84
C ARG A 65 2.19 -3.10 -19.40
N ILE A 66 1.35 -3.73 -18.57
CA ILE A 66 0.03 -4.24 -18.96
C ILE A 66 -0.84 -3.09 -19.46
N SER A 67 -0.89 -1.97 -18.73
CA SER A 67 -1.70 -0.81 -19.11
C SER A 67 -1.27 -0.20 -20.44
N LEU A 68 0.03 0.01 -20.65
CA LEU A 68 0.58 0.48 -21.91
C LEU A 68 0.28 -0.47 -23.07
N ASN A 69 0.40 -1.77 -22.85
CA ASN A 69 0.10 -2.78 -23.86
C ASN A 69 -1.39 -2.82 -24.21
N THR A 70 -2.29 -2.59 -23.24
CA THR A 70 -3.73 -2.55 -23.49
C THR A 70 -4.15 -1.26 -24.19
N LEU A 71 -3.64 -0.10 -23.74
CA LEU A 71 -3.92 1.20 -24.37
C LEU A 71 -3.36 1.29 -25.79
N SER A 72 -2.16 0.73 -26.04
CA SER A 72 -1.52 0.80 -27.36
C SER A 72 -2.29 0.05 -28.46
N LYS A 73 -3.14 -0.93 -28.11
CA LYS A 73 -4.03 -1.62 -29.06
C LYS A 73 -5.07 -0.67 -29.68
N TYR A 74 -5.50 0.34 -28.93
CA TYR A 74 -6.54 1.30 -29.32
C TYR A 74 -5.97 2.70 -29.59
N GLY A 75 -4.68 2.90 -29.31
CA GLY A 75 -3.94 4.14 -29.49
C GLY A 75 -3.08 4.20 -30.75
N ARG A 76 -2.41 5.35 -30.95
CA ARG A 76 -1.33 5.46 -31.94
C ARG A 76 0.01 5.33 -31.20
N PRO A 77 0.88 4.37 -31.55
CA PRO A 77 2.23 4.30 -30.99
C PRO A 77 3.06 5.46 -31.57
N LYS A 78 2.94 6.64 -30.96
CA LYS A 78 3.89 7.73 -31.15
C LYS A 78 4.96 7.63 -30.08
N ARG A 79 6.16 8.15 -30.38
CA ARG A 79 7.32 8.19 -29.48
C ARG A 79 7.04 8.89 -28.13
N ASP A 80 5.99 9.69 -28.06
CA ASP A 80 5.55 10.40 -26.84
C ASP A 80 4.44 9.69 -26.05
N PHE A 81 3.89 8.59 -26.56
CA PHE A 81 2.78 7.87 -25.92
C PHE A 81 3.14 7.37 -24.51
N GLU A 82 4.31 6.72 -24.38
CA GLU A 82 4.78 6.22 -23.09
C GLU A 82 5.03 7.37 -22.09
N LYS A 83 5.62 8.48 -22.55
CA LYS A 83 5.88 9.64 -21.69
C LYS A 83 4.61 10.31 -21.20
N GLN A 84 3.60 10.41 -22.05
CA GLN A 84 2.29 10.96 -21.67
C GLN A 84 1.61 10.06 -20.63
N PHE A 85 1.68 8.75 -20.81
CA PHE A 85 1.18 7.80 -19.83
C PHE A 85 1.94 7.88 -18.49
N ASP A 86 3.27 7.98 -18.54
CA ASP A 86 4.10 8.10 -17.34
C ASP A 86 3.78 9.37 -16.54
N SER A 87 3.67 10.51 -17.22
CA SER A 87 3.25 11.76 -16.59
C SER A 87 1.88 11.65 -15.94
N PHE A 88 0.99 10.84 -16.50
CA PHE A 88 -0.32 10.60 -15.94
C PHE A 88 -0.29 9.70 -14.70
N LEU A 89 0.56 8.66 -14.68
CA LEU A 89 0.76 7.85 -13.47
C LEU A 89 1.29 8.67 -12.28
N GLU A 90 1.82 9.86 -12.54
CA GLU A 90 2.27 10.80 -11.53
C GLU A 90 1.21 11.82 -11.09
N PHE A 91 0.05 11.85 -11.75
CA PHE A 91 -1.06 12.74 -11.37
C PHE A 91 -1.45 12.52 -9.90
N PHE A 92 -1.95 13.55 -9.25
CA PHE A 92 -2.52 13.47 -7.92
C PHE A 92 -3.61 14.53 -7.78
N THR A 93 -4.58 14.28 -6.91
CA THR A 93 -5.64 15.23 -6.58
C THR A 93 -5.41 15.71 -5.15
N ILE A 94 -5.56 17.01 -4.92
CA ILE A 94 -5.43 17.60 -3.59
C ILE A 94 -6.83 17.60 -2.98
N GLU A 95 -6.98 16.96 -1.83
CA GLU A 95 -8.24 16.89 -1.10
C GLU A 95 -8.66 18.28 -0.57
N PRO A 96 -9.97 18.55 -0.43
CA PRO A 96 -10.44 19.83 0.08
C PRO A 96 -10.09 19.98 1.57
N VAL A 97 -9.74 21.19 1.98
CA VAL A 97 -9.46 21.50 3.40
C VAL A 97 -10.71 21.27 4.24
N SER A 98 -10.60 20.45 5.27
CA SER A 98 -11.68 20.01 6.16
C SER A 98 -11.96 20.97 7.33
N ASP A 99 -11.11 21.96 7.57
CA ASP A 99 -11.23 22.92 8.69
C ASP A 99 -12.49 23.80 8.60
N ASP A 100 -13.02 24.01 7.40
CA ASP A 100 -14.31 24.67 7.18
C ASP A 100 -15.36 23.63 6.76
N PRO A 101 -16.24 23.15 7.67
CA PRO A 101 -17.20 22.10 7.40
C PRO A 101 -18.30 22.52 6.42
N VAL A 102 -18.50 23.82 6.17
CA VAL A 102 -19.52 24.29 5.23
C VAL A 102 -19.03 24.07 3.79
N GLY A 103 -19.80 23.31 3.02
CA GLY A 103 -19.50 23.08 1.60
C GLY A 103 -18.31 22.17 1.31
N VAL A 104 -17.76 21.42 2.28
CA VAL A 104 -16.71 20.41 2.02
C VAL A 104 -17.20 19.36 1.03
N ILE A 105 -18.44 18.91 1.18
CA ILE A 105 -19.05 17.91 0.30
C ILE A 105 -19.18 18.44 -1.13
N GLN A 106 -19.61 19.69 -1.31
CA GLN A 106 -19.71 20.32 -2.63
C GLN A 106 -18.33 20.48 -3.30
N ARG A 107 -17.31 20.84 -2.52
CA ARG A 107 -15.92 20.91 -2.98
C ARG A 107 -15.39 19.54 -3.37
N LEU A 108 -15.68 18.51 -2.57
CA LEU A 108 -15.31 17.13 -2.87
C LEU A 108 -15.98 16.64 -4.15
N ASP A 109 -17.28 16.87 -4.30
CA ASP A 109 -18.05 16.49 -5.50
C ASP A 109 -17.46 17.13 -6.76
N HIS A 110 -17.18 18.44 -6.70
CA HIS A 110 -16.50 19.13 -7.79
C HIS A 110 -15.11 18.56 -8.10
N LEU A 111 -14.33 18.20 -7.09
CA LEU A 111 -13.01 17.58 -7.29
C LEU A 111 -13.12 16.20 -7.94
N LEU A 112 -14.11 15.39 -7.57
CA LEU A 112 -14.37 14.09 -8.19
C LEU A 112 -14.76 14.25 -9.66
N ASP A 113 -15.63 15.23 -9.98
CA ASP A 113 -16.01 15.55 -11.35
C ASP A 113 -14.83 16.00 -12.20
N VAL A 114 -13.98 16.88 -11.67
CA VAL A 114 -12.78 17.38 -12.37
C VAL A 114 -11.77 16.24 -12.58
N ARG A 115 -11.59 15.37 -11.57
CA ARG A 115 -10.75 14.18 -11.70
C ARG A 115 -11.26 13.30 -12.82
N LYS A 116 -12.55 12.94 -12.81
CA LYS A 116 -13.17 12.09 -13.83
C LYS A 116 -12.99 12.66 -15.24
N LYS A 117 -13.31 13.94 -15.46
CA LYS A 117 -13.12 14.59 -16.77
C LYS A 117 -11.66 14.55 -17.25
N ARG A 118 -10.70 14.62 -16.33
CA ARG A 118 -9.27 14.54 -16.66
C ARG A 118 -8.84 13.13 -17.07
N PHE A 119 -9.40 12.09 -16.44
CA PHE A 119 -9.21 10.70 -16.84
C PHE A 119 -9.82 10.45 -18.23
N GLU A 120 -11.08 10.82 -18.44
CA GLU A 120 -11.77 10.70 -19.73
C GLU A 120 -11.00 11.40 -20.87
N GLY A 121 -10.53 12.63 -20.62
CA GLY A 121 -9.72 13.39 -21.58
C GLY A 121 -8.37 12.72 -21.89
N MET A 122 -7.73 12.12 -20.90
CA MET A 122 -6.48 11.38 -21.09
C MET A 122 -6.69 10.13 -21.94
N ILE A 123 -7.71 9.31 -21.63
CA ILE A 123 -8.01 8.10 -22.41
C ILE A 123 -8.39 8.46 -23.85
N SER A 124 -9.20 9.51 -24.04
CA SER A 124 -9.56 10.01 -25.37
C SER A 124 -8.33 10.42 -26.19
N SER A 125 -7.31 10.98 -25.55
CA SER A 125 -6.07 11.38 -26.21
C SER A 125 -5.15 10.21 -26.56
N LEU A 126 -5.08 9.20 -25.68
CA LEU A 126 -4.17 8.07 -25.81
C LEU A 126 -4.75 6.94 -26.67
N ALA A 127 -6.06 6.69 -26.56
CA ALA A 127 -6.77 5.60 -27.21
C ALA A 127 -8.00 6.11 -28.00
N PRO A 128 -7.83 6.98 -29.01
CA PRO A 128 -8.95 7.61 -29.73
C PRO A 128 -9.81 6.65 -30.55
N LYS A 129 -9.40 5.38 -30.71
CA LYS A 129 -10.16 4.36 -31.44
C LYS A 129 -11.00 3.46 -30.52
N ALA A 130 -10.96 3.68 -29.21
CA ALA A 130 -11.72 2.87 -28.26
C ALA A 130 -13.22 3.21 -28.36
N ASP A 131 -14.06 2.18 -28.34
CA ASP A 131 -15.51 2.31 -28.13
C ASP A 131 -15.78 2.87 -26.71
N PRO A 132 -16.91 3.57 -26.44
CA PRO A 132 -17.24 4.07 -25.11
C PRO A 132 -17.10 3.05 -23.98
N GLU A 133 -17.54 1.80 -24.17
CA GLU A 133 -17.39 0.76 -23.15
C GLU A 133 -15.93 0.37 -22.93
N THR A 134 -15.17 0.28 -24.03
CA THR A 134 -13.74 -0.03 -23.98
C THR A 134 -12.95 1.11 -23.34
N SER A 135 -13.35 2.37 -23.58
CA SER A 135 -12.76 3.56 -22.98
C SER A 135 -12.90 3.54 -21.46
N ALA A 136 -14.08 3.18 -20.94
CA ALA A 136 -14.29 3.05 -19.50
C ALA A 136 -13.43 1.94 -18.88
N SER A 137 -13.29 0.79 -19.56
CA SER A 137 -12.37 -0.26 -19.11
C SER A 137 -10.91 0.19 -19.12
N LEU A 138 -10.47 0.93 -20.15
CA LEU A 138 -9.12 1.47 -20.25
C LEU A 138 -8.85 2.49 -19.12
N GLU A 139 -9.84 3.27 -18.74
CA GLU A 139 -9.79 4.17 -17.58
C GLU A 139 -9.51 3.37 -16.29
N MET A 140 -10.27 2.32 -16.02
CA MET A 140 -10.06 1.45 -14.86
C MET A 140 -8.67 0.79 -14.83
N VAL A 141 -8.17 0.36 -16.01
CA VAL A 141 -6.81 -0.18 -16.13
C VAL A 141 -5.76 0.87 -15.74
N ALA A 142 -5.90 2.10 -16.27
CA ALA A 142 -4.99 3.20 -15.97
C ALA A 142 -5.05 3.61 -14.48
N GLU A 143 -6.24 3.65 -13.88
CA GLU A 143 -6.43 3.91 -12.46
C GLU A 143 -5.75 2.86 -11.56
N ALA A 144 -5.91 1.57 -11.88
CA ALA A 144 -5.28 0.51 -11.10
C ALA A 144 -3.75 0.54 -11.18
N ALA A 145 -3.20 0.82 -12.37
CA ALA A 145 -1.75 0.99 -12.53
C ALA A 145 -1.23 2.25 -11.81
N MET A 146 -1.98 3.33 -11.84
CA MET A 146 -1.68 4.54 -11.08
C MET A 146 -1.66 4.28 -9.57
N ALA A 147 -2.64 3.54 -9.04
CA ALA A 147 -2.70 3.16 -7.63
C ALA A 147 -1.49 2.31 -7.22
N SER A 148 -1.12 1.33 -8.05
CA SER A 148 0.07 0.48 -7.85
C SER A 148 1.36 1.32 -7.83
N ASN A 149 1.53 2.24 -8.78
CA ASN A 149 2.68 3.14 -8.84
C ASN A 149 2.72 4.11 -7.64
N PHE A 150 1.57 4.67 -7.25
CA PHE A 150 1.47 5.54 -6.08
C PHE A 150 1.90 4.82 -4.81
N LEU A 151 1.39 3.61 -4.56
CA LEU A 151 1.74 2.81 -3.39
C LEU A 151 3.25 2.51 -3.34
N TYR A 152 3.85 2.09 -4.46
CA TYR A 152 5.30 1.86 -4.54
C TYR A 152 6.10 3.12 -4.16
N ARG A 153 5.76 4.29 -4.74
CA ARG A 153 6.46 5.55 -4.47
C ARG A 153 6.31 5.99 -3.01
N LEU A 154 5.11 5.86 -2.45
CA LEU A 154 4.80 6.21 -1.06
C LEU A 154 5.65 5.36 -0.10
N VAL A 155 5.62 4.03 -0.26
CA VAL A 155 6.37 3.11 0.59
C VAL A 155 7.88 3.32 0.43
N ARG A 156 8.35 3.54 -0.79
CA ARG A 156 9.76 3.89 -1.05
C ARG A 156 10.18 5.15 -0.31
N HIS A 157 9.35 6.19 -0.31
CA HIS A 157 9.64 7.45 0.37
C HIS A 157 9.83 7.23 1.86
N TYR A 158 8.92 6.53 2.53
CA TYR A 158 9.01 6.27 3.97
C TYR A 158 10.20 5.37 4.34
N ILE A 159 10.52 4.37 3.52
CA ILE A 159 11.71 3.53 3.74
C ILE A 159 12.99 4.37 3.67
N LEU A 160 13.14 5.20 2.63
CA LEU A 160 14.30 6.08 2.48
C LEU A 160 14.37 7.12 3.60
N LEU A 161 13.22 7.63 4.05
CA LEU A 161 13.14 8.55 5.18
C LEU A 161 13.62 7.87 6.47
N ALA A 162 13.20 6.64 6.74
CA ALA A 162 13.64 5.86 7.91
C ALA A 162 15.14 5.59 7.88
N GLU A 163 15.69 5.23 6.71
CA GLU A 163 17.13 5.01 6.54
C GLU A 163 17.96 6.28 6.76
N LYS A 164 17.54 7.41 6.18
CA LYS A 164 18.27 8.68 6.28
C LYS A 164 18.19 9.30 7.66
N THR A 165 17.02 9.27 8.29
CA THR A 165 16.82 9.82 9.65
C THR A 165 17.36 8.91 10.73
N LYS A 166 17.64 7.63 10.43
CA LYS A 166 17.98 6.57 11.39
C LYS A 166 16.93 6.46 12.52
N SER A 167 15.68 6.84 12.24
CA SER A 167 14.57 6.78 13.18
C SER A 167 14.10 5.34 13.31
N TYR A 168 14.33 4.73 14.48
CA TYR A 168 13.88 3.36 14.77
C TYR A 168 12.36 3.27 14.89
N GLN A 169 11.69 4.33 15.35
CA GLN A 169 10.23 4.36 15.43
C GLN A 169 9.60 4.26 14.04
N LEU A 170 10.13 5.01 13.07
CA LEU A 170 9.63 4.98 11.70
C LEU A 170 9.89 3.62 11.04
N ALA A 171 11.07 3.05 11.26
CA ALA A 171 11.43 1.72 10.78
C ALA A 171 10.46 0.64 11.30
N MET A 172 10.14 0.68 12.59
CA MET A 172 9.22 -0.27 13.22
C MET A 172 7.79 -0.12 12.68
N LEU A 173 7.31 1.11 12.51
CA LEU A 173 5.98 1.37 11.94
C LEU A 173 5.85 0.80 10.52
N ILE A 174 6.87 1.01 9.68
CA ILE A 174 6.90 0.47 8.32
C ILE A 174 6.93 -1.06 8.36
N GLN A 175 7.77 -1.65 9.20
CA GLN A 175 7.88 -3.12 9.33
C GLN A 175 6.53 -3.75 9.70
N MET A 176 5.81 -3.16 10.66
CA MET A 176 4.51 -3.65 11.11
C MET A 176 3.42 -3.55 10.03
N GLN A 177 3.44 -2.47 9.22
CA GLN A 177 2.47 -2.28 8.15
C GLN A 177 2.85 -3.01 6.86
N ALA A 178 4.10 -3.47 6.72
CA ALA A 178 4.60 -4.04 5.48
C ALA A 178 3.76 -5.22 4.93
N PRO A 179 3.22 -6.16 5.75
CA PRO A 179 2.34 -7.22 5.25
C PRO A 179 1.06 -6.67 4.64
N LEU A 180 0.45 -5.67 5.28
CA LEU A 180 -0.77 -5.04 4.80
C LEU A 180 -0.52 -4.28 3.48
N LEU A 181 0.59 -3.53 3.40
CA LEU A 181 1.01 -2.83 2.18
C LEU A 181 1.26 -3.81 1.03
N LYS A 182 1.81 -4.99 1.33
CA LYS A 182 1.99 -6.05 0.33
C LYS A 182 0.65 -6.55 -0.22
N GLU A 183 -0.34 -6.79 0.64
CA GLU A 183 -1.67 -7.21 0.18
C GLU A 183 -2.37 -6.12 -0.64
N TYR A 184 -2.26 -4.84 -0.26
CA TYR A 184 -2.77 -3.74 -1.09
C TYR A 184 -2.11 -3.70 -2.47
N GLY A 185 -0.78 -3.81 -2.52
CA GLY A 185 -0.05 -3.82 -3.80
C GLY A 185 -0.44 -5.00 -4.69
N LYS A 186 -0.62 -6.18 -4.09
CA LYS A 186 -1.09 -7.38 -4.80
C LYS A 186 -2.50 -7.17 -5.34
N ALA A 187 -3.41 -6.59 -4.55
CA ALA A 187 -4.78 -6.31 -4.97
C ALA A 187 -4.82 -5.32 -6.15
N TYR A 188 -4.05 -4.23 -6.12
CA TYR A 188 -3.98 -3.29 -7.25
C TYR A 188 -3.41 -3.92 -8.51
N PHE A 189 -2.40 -4.78 -8.36
CA PHE A 189 -1.83 -5.52 -9.48
C PHE A 189 -2.82 -6.51 -10.10
N GLU A 190 -3.51 -7.29 -9.27
CA GLU A 190 -4.54 -8.23 -9.73
C GLU A 190 -5.71 -7.48 -10.39
N ALA A 191 -6.15 -6.37 -9.81
CA ALA A 191 -7.17 -5.50 -10.42
C ALA A 191 -6.74 -5.02 -11.81
N THR A 192 -5.49 -4.59 -11.98
CA THR A 192 -4.96 -4.16 -13.29
C THR A 192 -5.08 -5.27 -14.35
N LYS A 193 -4.78 -6.53 -13.98
CA LYS A 193 -4.93 -7.68 -14.89
C LYS A 193 -6.40 -7.93 -15.25
N VAL A 194 -7.28 -7.93 -14.25
CA VAL A 194 -8.70 -8.22 -14.43
C VAL A 194 -9.36 -7.14 -15.30
N PHE A 195 -9.03 -5.88 -15.07
CA PHE A 195 -9.52 -4.77 -15.91
C PHE A 195 -8.97 -4.85 -17.34
N ALA A 196 -7.71 -5.24 -17.53
CA ALA A 196 -7.15 -5.42 -18.87
C ALA A 196 -7.82 -6.55 -19.66
N GLU A 197 -8.44 -7.51 -18.97
CA GLU A 197 -9.25 -8.59 -19.53
C GLU A 197 -10.74 -8.24 -19.69
N ASN A 198 -11.15 -7.00 -19.41
CA ASN A 198 -12.56 -6.55 -19.41
C ASN A 198 -13.47 -7.39 -18.49
N LYS A 199 -12.92 -7.96 -17.42
CA LYS A 199 -13.72 -8.73 -16.46
C LYS A 199 -14.45 -7.75 -15.52
N PRO A 200 -15.77 -7.92 -15.31
CA PRO A 200 -16.55 -7.07 -14.43
C PRO A 200 -16.17 -7.28 -12.97
N ILE A 201 -15.98 -6.18 -12.23
CA ILE A 201 -15.63 -6.18 -10.79
C ILE A 201 -16.66 -5.32 -10.04
N GLY A 202 -17.02 -5.74 -8.82
CA GLY A 202 -17.93 -4.97 -7.96
C GLY A 202 -19.36 -4.96 -8.48
N ASP A 203 -19.82 -3.80 -8.96
CA ASP A 203 -21.20 -3.56 -9.39
C ASP A 203 -21.64 -4.43 -10.56
N GLY A 204 -20.70 -4.92 -11.38
CA GLY A 204 -20.99 -5.90 -12.43
C GLY A 204 -21.13 -7.34 -11.93
N ALA A 205 -20.55 -7.68 -10.76
CA ALA A 205 -20.60 -9.02 -10.21
C ALA A 205 -21.98 -9.37 -9.64
N GLY A 206 -22.68 -8.40 -9.03
CA GLY A 206 -24.03 -8.59 -8.49
C GLY A 206 -25.04 -9.06 -9.56
N PRO A 207 -25.23 -8.31 -10.66
CA PRO A 207 -26.09 -8.71 -11.77
C PRO A 207 -25.69 -10.05 -12.39
N LEU A 208 -24.39 -10.37 -12.48
CA LEU A 208 -23.92 -11.66 -12.99
C LEU A 208 -24.25 -12.84 -12.07
N VAL A 209 -24.15 -12.64 -10.76
CA VAL A 209 -24.57 -13.64 -9.77
C VAL A 209 -26.08 -13.84 -9.84
N VAL A 210 -26.85 -12.76 -9.92
CA VAL A 210 -28.32 -12.84 -10.10
C VAL A 210 -28.69 -13.55 -11.40
N ALA A 211 -28.02 -13.24 -12.51
CA ALA A 211 -28.25 -13.91 -13.79
C ALA A 211 -27.91 -15.41 -13.73
N LYS A 212 -26.80 -15.78 -13.06
CA LYS A 212 -26.37 -17.17 -12.91
C LYS A 212 -27.30 -17.97 -11.99
N LEU A 213 -27.81 -17.37 -10.92
CA LEU A 213 -28.83 -17.98 -10.06
C LEU A 213 -30.21 -18.03 -10.74
N GLY A 214 -30.53 -17.02 -11.56
CA GLY A 214 -31.78 -16.89 -12.29
C GLY A 214 -31.89 -17.71 -13.58
N GLN A 215 -30.80 -18.33 -14.05
CA GLN A 215 -30.80 -19.23 -15.22
C GLN A 215 -31.71 -20.46 -15.07
N GLY A 216 -32.26 -20.71 -13.86
CA GLY A 216 -33.27 -21.74 -13.60
C GLY A 216 -34.73 -21.25 -13.52
N SER A 217 -34.98 -19.94 -13.56
CA SER A 217 -36.33 -19.36 -13.44
C SER A 217 -36.72 -18.62 -14.72
N LYS A 218 -37.85 -19.00 -15.33
CA LYS A 218 -38.46 -18.21 -16.41
C LYS A 218 -38.86 -16.84 -15.86
N TRP A 219 -38.14 -15.81 -16.27
CA TRP A 219 -38.55 -14.44 -16.05
C TRP A 219 -39.81 -14.20 -16.89
N LYS A 220 -40.92 -13.86 -16.23
CA LYS A 220 -42.15 -13.37 -16.85
C LYS A 220 -42.07 -11.86 -17.02
#